data_AF-A0AAP6H074-F1
#
_entry.id   AF-A0AAP6H074-F1
#
_cell.length_a   1.000
_cell.length_b   1.000
_cell.length_c   1.000
_cell.angle_alpha   90.00
_cell.angle_beta   90.00
_cell.angle_gamma   90.00
#
_symmetry.space_group_name_H-M   'P 1'
#
loop_
_entity.id
_entity.type
_entity.pdbx_description
1 polymer ?
#
loop_
_entity_poly.entity_id
_entity_poly.type
_entity_poly.pdbx_seq_one_letter_code
_entity_poly.pdbx_strand_id
1 'polypeptide(L)'
;MLLLAMAPMSAAAQLSDHHGNELASHGLGQSHPMASNASQDPNWQVYGFERDGISYFQVNDLAGRVHVIIGRAGDTFWALPAGDVPFRASVPTRRESVPEGADSAVVFRHEDFSIVRYGVGKEAVWSVEVP
;
A
#
# COMPACT_ATOMS: atom_id res chain seq x y z
N MET A 1 -24.19 -31.84 -31.47
CA MET A 1 -23.61 -31.95 -30.12
C MET A 1 -22.49 -30.91 -30.04
N LEU A 2 -22.78 -29.73 -29.49
CA LEU A 2 -21.85 -28.61 -29.41
C LEU A 2 -21.11 -28.70 -28.07
N LEU A 3 -19.81 -28.98 -28.07
CA LEU A 3 -19.00 -28.91 -26.86
C LEU A 3 -18.73 -27.44 -26.53
N LEU A 4 -19.31 -26.93 -25.45
CA LEU A 4 -18.86 -25.70 -24.80
C LEU A 4 -17.50 -25.99 -24.16
N ALA A 5 -16.43 -25.37 -24.67
CA ALA A 5 -15.16 -25.34 -23.98
C ALA A 5 -15.29 -24.38 -22.77
N MET A 6 -15.32 -24.93 -21.55
CA MET A 6 -15.09 -24.14 -20.35
C MET A 6 -13.62 -23.67 -20.37
N ALA A 7 -13.41 -22.37 -20.51
CA ALA A 7 -12.10 -21.79 -20.24
C ALA A 7 -11.80 -22.00 -18.74
N PRO A 8 -10.57 -22.42 -18.37
CA PRO A 8 -10.20 -22.51 -16.97
C PRO A 8 -10.21 -21.08 -16.39
N MET A 9 -11.08 -20.83 -15.42
CA MET A 9 -10.88 -19.74 -14.48
C MET A 9 -9.58 -20.07 -13.74
N SER A 10 -8.47 -19.47 -14.14
CA SER A 10 -7.29 -19.37 -13.29
C SER A 10 -7.67 -18.50 -12.09
N ALA A 11 -8.28 -19.11 -11.08
CA ALA A 11 -8.43 -18.52 -9.77
C ALA A 11 -7.05 -18.51 -9.11
N ALA A 12 -6.23 -17.51 -9.48
CA ALA A 12 -5.33 -16.98 -8.47
C ALA A 12 -6.27 -16.55 -7.34
N ALA A 13 -6.19 -17.22 -6.18
CA ALA A 13 -6.93 -16.80 -5.00
C ALA A 13 -6.50 -15.36 -4.72
N GLN A 14 -7.33 -14.41 -5.14
CA GLN A 14 -7.18 -13.00 -4.79
C GLN A 14 -7.35 -12.99 -3.28
N LEU A 15 -6.23 -12.84 -2.56
CA LEU A 15 -6.29 -12.67 -1.12
C LEU A 15 -7.08 -11.38 -0.92
N SER A 16 -7.99 -11.36 0.03
CA SER A 16 -8.65 -10.13 0.42
C SER A 16 -8.23 -9.87 1.85
N ASP A 17 -8.00 -8.62 2.24
CA ASP A 17 -8.06 -8.34 3.67
C ASP A 17 -9.47 -8.67 4.19
N HIS A 18 -9.63 -8.74 5.52
CA HIS A 18 -10.94 -8.98 6.16
C HIS A 18 -11.98 -7.88 5.85
N HIS A 19 -11.62 -6.90 5.01
CA HIS A 19 -12.31 -5.66 4.74
C HIS A 19 -12.56 -5.45 3.23
N GLY A 20 -12.26 -6.46 2.41
CA GLY A 20 -12.64 -6.53 0.99
C GLY A 20 -11.67 -5.89 0.00
N ASN A 21 -10.48 -5.45 0.42
CA ASN A 21 -9.45 -5.01 -0.52
C ASN A 21 -8.70 -6.21 -1.07
N GLU A 22 -8.52 -6.23 -2.39
CA GLU A 22 -7.71 -7.24 -3.06
C GLU A 22 -6.23 -7.08 -2.70
N LEU A 23 -5.63 -8.19 -2.26
CA LEU A 23 -4.24 -8.36 -1.91
C LEU A 23 -3.61 -9.43 -2.82
N ALA A 24 -2.44 -9.10 -3.36
CA ALA A 24 -1.65 -10.05 -4.14
C ALA A 24 -0.71 -10.88 -3.24
N SER A 25 -0.41 -12.12 -3.64
CA SER A 25 0.52 -13.00 -2.89
C SER A 25 1.99 -12.80 -3.23
N HIS A 26 2.28 -12.03 -4.29
CA HIS A 26 3.62 -11.80 -4.82
C HIS A 26 3.69 -10.45 -5.56
N GLY A 27 4.90 -9.96 -5.80
CA GLY A 27 5.13 -8.69 -6.50
C GLY A 27 5.50 -7.51 -5.59
N LEU A 28 5.52 -7.73 -4.26
CA LEU A 28 6.05 -6.75 -3.32
C LEU A 28 7.50 -6.34 -3.70
N GLY A 29 7.76 -5.04 -3.73
CA GLY A 29 9.00 -4.41 -4.15
C GLY A 29 9.11 -4.16 -5.65
N GLN A 30 8.19 -4.66 -6.49
CA GLN A 30 8.20 -4.39 -7.92
C GLN A 30 7.70 -2.96 -8.21
N SER A 31 8.26 -2.34 -9.25
CA SER A 31 7.82 -1.00 -9.69
C SER A 31 6.41 -0.97 -10.26
N HIS A 32 6.00 -2.03 -10.94
CA HIS A 32 4.68 -2.18 -11.56
C HIS A 32 4.17 -3.60 -11.31
N PRO A 33 3.71 -3.89 -10.08
CA PRO A 33 3.20 -5.21 -9.75
C PRO A 33 1.90 -5.49 -10.51
N MET A 34 1.64 -6.77 -10.78
CA MET A 34 0.34 -7.22 -11.29
C MET A 34 -0.68 -7.29 -10.14
N ALA A 35 -1.01 -6.14 -9.58
CA ALA A 35 -1.95 -5.97 -8.47
C ALA A 35 -2.88 -4.77 -8.72
N SER A 36 -4.08 -4.81 -8.13
CA SER A 36 -5.06 -3.72 -8.23
C SER A 36 -4.55 -2.45 -7.51
N ASN A 37 -4.70 -1.30 -8.15
CA ASN A 37 -4.38 0.00 -7.54
C ASN A 37 -5.52 0.43 -6.60
N ALA A 38 -5.22 0.56 -5.31
CA ALA A 38 -6.16 0.99 -4.27
C ALA A 38 -6.01 2.46 -3.85
N SER A 39 -5.22 3.24 -4.60
CA SER A 39 -4.94 4.65 -4.27
C SER A 39 -6.20 5.53 -4.31
N GLN A 40 -6.27 6.48 -3.39
CA GLN A 40 -7.25 7.58 -3.36
C GLN A 40 -6.70 8.89 -3.96
N ASP A 41 -5.38 8.96 -4.20
CA ASP A 41 -4.70 10.11 -4.80
C ASP A 41 -4.21 9.72 -6.22
N PRO A 42 -4.64 10.43 -7.28
CA PRO A 42 -4.26 10.09 -8.66
C PRO A 42 -2.77 10.26 -8.96
N ASN A 43 -2.01 10.92 -8.08
CA ASN A 43 -0.56 11.07 -8.22
C ASN A 43 0.23 9.87 -7.65
N TRP A 44 -0.46 8.91 -7.04
CA TRP A 44 0.13 7.76 -6.37
C TRP A 44 -0.57 6.47 -6.74
N GLN A 45 0.16 5.38 -6.60
CA GLN A 45 -0.35 4.03 -6.76
C GLN A 45 -0.13 3.28 -5.45
N VAL A 46 -1.16 2.57 -4.99
CA VAL A 46 -1.10 1.78 -3.77
C VAL A 46 -1.45 0.34 -4.10
N TYR A 47 -0.55 -0.57 -3.78
CA TYR A 47 -0.73 -2.00 -4.04
C TYR A 47 -0.72 -2.77 -2.72
N GLY A 48 -1.76 -3.59 -2.52
CA GLY A 48 -1.91 -4.44 -1.36
C GLY A 48 -1.33 -5.84 -1.61
N PHE A 49 -0.66 -6.39 -0.61
CA PHE A 49 -0.14 -7.76 -0.61
C PHE A 49 -0.42 -8.44 0.72
N GLU A 50 -0.51 -9.77 0.70
CA GLU A 50 -0.64 -10.58 1.91
C GLU A 50 0.38 -11.72 1.89
N ARG A 51 0.97 -11.97 3.05
CA ARG A 51 1.80 -13.15 3.29
C ARG A 51 1.77 -13.53 4.76
N ASP A 52 1.49 -14.80 5.04
CA ASP A 52 1.60 -15.41 6.37
C ASP A 52 0.78 -14.66 7.46
N GLY A 53 -0.38 -14.10 7.09
CA GLY A 53 -1.26 -13.31 7.95
C GLY A 53 -0.85 -11.85 8.10
N ILE A 54 0.15 -11.40 7.33
CA ILE A 54 0.67 -10.04 7.34
C ILE A 54 0.27 -9.34 6.05
N SER A 55 -0.37 -8.18 6.18
CA SER A 55 -0.69 -7.32 5.04
C SER A 55 0.42 -6.31 4.79
N TYR A 56 0.73 -6.04 3.53
CA TYR A 56 1.70 -5.04 3.10
C TYR A 56 1.07 -4.09 2.09
N PHE A 57 1.27 -2.79 2.29
CA PHE A 57 0.77 -1.74 1.44
C PHE A 57 1.95 -0.98 0.87
N GLN A 58 2.21 -1.20 -0.42
CA GLN A 58 3.29 -0.54 -1.14
C GLN A 58 2.77 0.72 -1.83
N VAL A 59 3.44 1.84 -1.63
CA VAL A 59 3.11 3.10 -2.29
C VAL A 59 4.17 3.44 -3.32
N ASN A 60 3.72 3.62 -4.57
CA ASN A 60 4.56 3.98 -5.71
C ASN A 60 4.15 5.35 -6.26
N ASP A 61 5.12 6.08 -6.80
CA ASP A 61 4.82 7.19 -7.70
C ASP A 61 4.46 6.69 -9.11
N LEU A 62 4.02 7.61 -9.99
CA LEU A 62 3.61 7.29 -11.36
C LEU A 62 4.76 6.78 -12.26
N ALA A 63 6.02 6.93 -11.84
CA ALA A 63 7.17 6.35 -12.52
C ALA A 63 7.50 4.92 -12.03
N GLY A 64 6.74 4.41 -11.06
CA GLY A 64 6.94 3.10 -10.45
C GLY A 64 8.06 3.05 -9.41
N ARG A 65 8.52 4.20 -8.90
CA ARG A 65 9.46 4.17 -7.76
C ARG A 65 8.68 3.89 -6.49
N VAL A 66 9.21 3.00 -5.66
CA VAL A 66 8.62 2.68 -4.36
C VAL A 66 9.08 3.72 -3.34
N HIS A 67 8.12 4.36 -2.66
CA HIS A 67 8.42 5.38 -1.64
C HIS A 67 8.30 4.83 -0.22
N VAL A 68 7.35 3.92 0.01
CA VAL A 68 7.15 3.27 1.30
C VAL A 68 6.44 1.93 1.12
N ILE A 69 6.78 0.98 2.00
CA ILE A 69 5.96 -0.20 2.24
C ILE A 69 5.52 -0.19 3.71
N ILE A 70 4.22 -0.18 3.97
CA ILE A 70 3.64 -0.30 5.31
C ILE A 70 3.24 -1.76 5.55
N GLY A 71 3.80 -2.39 6.57
CA GLY A 71 3.36 -3.69 7.06
C GLY A 71 2.33 -3.55 8.18
N ARG A 72 1.34 -4.43 8.19
CA ARG A 72 0.29 -4.53 9.22
C ARG A 72 0.13 -5.98 9.67
N ALA A 73 0.16 -6.20 10.98
CA ALA A 73 -0.26 -7.43 11.62
C ALA A 73 -1.15 -7.10 12.82
N GLY A 74 -2.46 -7.32 12.69
CA GLY A 74 -3.46 -6.80 13.63
C GLY A 74 -3.38 -5.28 13.74
N ASP A 75 -3.18 -4.78 14.95
CA ASP A 75 -3.05 -3.33 15.24
C ASP A 75 -1.59 -2.83 15.22
N THR A 76 -0.65 -3.73 14.92
CA THR A 76 0.77 -3.38 14.85
C THR A 76 1.15 -2.99 13.43
N PHE A 77 1.76 -1.81 13.32
CA PHE A 77 2.26 -1.26 12.07
C PHE A 77 3.76 -1.05 12.14
N TRP A 78 4.42 -1.28 11.00
CA TRP A 78 5.81 -0.91 10.77
C TRP A 78 5.96 -0.50 9.31
N ALA A 79 7.07 0.17 9.02
CA ALA A 79 7.39 0.58 7.66
C ALA A 79 8.73 -0.01 7.27
N LEU A 80 8.81 -0.47 6.02
CA LEU A 80 10.02 -1.05 5.45
C LEU A 80 10.66 -0.02 4.49
N PRO A 81 11.99 0.17 4.55
CA PRO A 81 12.69 0.93 3.53
C PRO A 81 12.57 0.17 2.20
N ALA A 82 12.20 0.90 1.15
CA ALA A 82 12.05 0.34 -0.18
C ALA A 82 12.46 1.37 -1.23
N GLY A 83 13.06 0.89 -2.33
CA GLY A 83 13.55 1.75 -3.39
C GLY A 83 14.78 2.58 -2.99
N ASP A 84 15.02 3.63 -3.78
CA ASP A 84 16.14 4.56 -3.69
C ASP A 84 15.74 5.95 -3.15
N VAL A 85 14.46 6.15 -2.87
CA VAL A 85 13.90 7.42 -2.39
C VAL A 85 14.13 7.55 -0.88
N PRO A 86 14.56 8.72 -0.38
CA PRO A 86 14.60 8.98 1.07
C PRO A 86 13.24 8.72 1.71
N PHE A 87 13.25 7.82 2.69
CA PHE A 87 12.05 7.30 3.32
C PHE A 87 11.89 7.86 4.73
N ARG A 88 10.71 8.40 5.02
CA ARG A 88 10.25 8.78 6.36
C ARG A 88 8.82 8.29 6.54
N ALA A 89 8.56 7.57 7.62
CA ALA A 89 7.21 7.17 7.97
C ALA A 89 6.92 7.36 9.45
N SER A 90 5.69 7.75 9.72
CA SER A 90 5.13 7.88 11.06
C SER A 90 4.09 6.79 11.24
N VAL A 91 4.40 5.77 12.04
CA VAL A 91 3.46 4.68 12.35
C VAL A 91 2.96 4.82 13.80
N PRO A 92 1.80 4.26 14.18
CA PRO A 92 1.26 4.38 15.54
C PRO A 92 2.27 4.08 16.67
N THR A 93 3.12 3.06 16.49
CA THR A 93 4.15 2.65 17.47
C THR A 93 5.38 3.56 17.48
N ARG A 94 5.60 4.34 16.41
CA ARG A 94 6.73 5.26 16.27
C ARG A 94 6.28 6.47 15.44
N ARG A 95 5.89 7.52 16.15
CA ARG A 95 5.50 8.79 15.53
C ARG A 95 6.74 9.57 15.11
N GLU A 96 6.74 10.05 13.87
CA GLU A 96 7.69 11.02 13.38
C GLU A 96 7.04 12.41 13.29
N SER A 97 7.84 13.46 13.49
CA SER A 97 7.39 14.83 13.35
C SER A 97 7.09 15.15 11.89
N VAL A 98 5.92 15.71 11.64
CA VAL A 98 5.55 16.25 10.33
C VAL A 98 5.97 17.72 10.27
N PRO A 99 6.50 18.22 9.13
CA PRO A 99 6.81 19.63 8.99
C PRO A 99 5.56 20.51 9.20
N GLU A 100 5.71 21.60 9.95
CA GLU A 100 4.60 22.52 10.23
C GLU A 100 4.08 23.15 8.93
N GLY A 101 2.75 23.16 8.76
CA GLY A 101 2.11 23.70 7.55
C GLY A 101 2.31 22.85 6.29
N ALA A 102 2.81 21.62 6.40
CA ALA A 102 2.94 20.72 5.26
C ALA A 102 1.57 20.36 4.67
N ASP A 103 1.45 20.45 3.35
CA ASP A 103 0.28 19.94 2.62
C ASP A 103 0.10 18.45 2.90
N SER A 104 -1.15 18.00 3.05
CA SER A 104 -1.48 16.60 3.27
C SER A 104 -2.38 16.03 2.18
N ALA A 105 -2.24 14.73 1.91
CA ALA A 105 -3.14 14.00 1.03
C ALA A 105 -3.34 12.58 1.55
N VAL A 106 -4.59 12.14 1.60
CA VAL A 106 -4.93 10.74 1.87
C VAL A 106 -4.63 9.94 0.61
N VAL A 107 -3.60 9.10 0.68
CA VAL A 107 -3.16 8.27 -0.46
C VAL A 107 -3.84 6.91 -0.44
N PHE A 108 -4.13 6.38 0.75
CA PHE A 108 -4.88 5.14 0.91
C PHE A 108 -5.85 5.27 2.07
N ARG A 109 -7.04 4.66 1.91
CA ARG A 109 -8.03 4.55 2.98
C ARG A 109 -8.50 3.12 3.11
N HIS A 110 -8.46 2.65 4.33
CA HIS A 110 -9.02 1.40 4.82
C HIS A 110 -9.98 1.74 5.97
N GLU A 111 -10.81 0.80 6.43
CA GLU A 111 -11.71 1.05 7.55
C GLU A 111 -10.96 1.33 8.86
N ASP A 112 -9.96 0.51 9.18
CA ASP A 112 -9.18 0.66 10.42
C ASP A 112 -8.03 1.68 10.37
N PHE A 113 -7.63 2.14 9.18
CA PHE A 113 -6.49 3.05 9.06
C PHE A 113 -6.45 3.78 7.71
N SER A 114 -5.60 4.79 7.62
CA SER A 114 -5.27 5.46 6.37
C SER A 114 -3.78 5.67 6.24
N ILE A 115 -3.31 5.77 5.01
CA ILE A 115 -1.95 6.24 4.70
C ILE A 115 -2.09 7.67 4.17
N VAL A 116 -1.53 8.61 4.94
CA VAL A 116 -1.54 10.04 4.63
C VAL A 116 -0.13 10.48 4.32
N ARG A 117 0.05 11.11 3.16
CA ARG A 117 1.30 11.77 2.81
C ARG A 117 1.26 13.19 3.35
N TYR A 118 2.28 13.59 4.09
CA TYR A 118 2.53 14.98 4.43
C TYR A 118 3.77 15.49 3.69
N GLY A 119 3.66 16.66 3.08
CA GLY A 119 4.72 17.25 2.26
C GLY A 119 4.94 16.48 0.95
N VAL A 120 6.05 16.81 0.29
CA VAL A 120 6.49 16.23 -1.00
C VAL A 120 8.01 16.12 -1.07
N GLY A 121 8.51 15.29 -1.97
CA GLY A 121 9.95 15.15 -2.19
C GLY A 121 10.68 14.54 -0.99
N LYS A 122 11.86 15.08 -0.64
CA LYS A 122 12.74 14.51 0.41
C LYS A 122 12.22 14.71 1.84
N GLU A 123 11.32 15.67 2.03
CA GLU A 123 10.69 15.97 3.31
C GLU A 123 9.32 15.28 3.45
N ALA A 124 8.93 14.46 2.46
CA ALA A 124 7.67 13.74 2.53
C ALA A 124 7.68 12.75 3.69
N VAL A 125 6.62 12.78 4.50
CA VAL A 125 6.39 11.83 5.60
C VAL A 125 5.15 11.01 5.28
N TRP A 126 5.29 9.69 5.31
CA TRP A 126 4.21 8.73 5.12
C TRP A 126 3.63 8.32 6.48
N SER A 127 2.49 8.90 6.84
CA SER A 127 1.84 8.67 8.13
C SER A 127 0.78 7.58 8.02
N VAL A 128 0.80 6.66 8.97
CA VAL A 128 -0.31 5.74 9.23
C VAL A 128 -1.19 6.34 10.33
N GLU A 129 -2.43 6.64 9.98
CA GLU A 129 -3.42 7.20 10.89
C GLU A 129 -4.51 6.18 11.15
N VAL A 130 -4.78 5.92 12.43
CA VAL A 130 -5.85 5.04 12.90
C VAL A 130 -6.98 5.90 13.47
N PRO A 131 -8.26 5.51 13.32
CA PRO A 131 -9.42 6.23 13.88
C PRO A 131 -9.36 6.44 15.40
#